data_AF-A0A1B6FKV5-F1
#
_entry.id   AF-A0A1B6FKV5-F1
#
_cell.length_a   1.000
_cell.length_b   1.000
_cell.length_c   1.000
_cell.angle_alpha   90.00
_cell.angle_beta   90.00
_cell.angle_gamma   90.00
#
_symmetry.space_group_name_H-M   'P 1'
#
loop_
_entity.id
_entity.type
_entity.pdbx_description
1 polymer ?
#
loop_
_entity_poly.entity_id
_entity_poly.type
_entity_poly.pdbx_seq_one_letter_code
_entity_poly.pdbx_strand_id
1 'polypeptide(L)'
;MSCAPANLDRPSLTDVNLENLFVAMSKGGDSKADGRTMNQQVAEQWLTKAQVIDKTISQADVSNAFKKTGKSAVNFTDFVKILSDLAGSKKADLHGIKEKLLKVPAP
;
A
#
# COMPACT_ATOMS: atom_id res chain seq x y z
N MET A 1 -5.25 -14.84 37.58
CA MET A 1 -4.02 -14.84 36.75
C MET A 1 -4.26 -13.86 35.61
N SER A 2 -3.79 -12.63 35.74
CA SER A 2 -3.91 -11.62 34.68
C SER A 2 -2.74 -11.78 33.72
N CYS A 3 -3.02 -12.12 32.47
CA CYS A 3 -2.04 -12.07 31.39
C CYS A 3 -2.42 -10.97 30.41
N ALA A 4 -1.66 -9.87 30.51
CA ALA A 4 -1.36 -8.80 29.56
C ALA A 4 -2.51 -8.04 28.83
N PRO A 5 -2.49 -6.69 28.82
CA PRO A 5 -3.27 -5.93 27.85
C PRO A 5 -2.70 -6.16 26.45
N ALA A 6 -3.56 -6.53 25.49
CA ALA A 6 -3.21 -6.55 24.08
C ALA A 6 -2.81 -5.12 23.68
N ASN A 7 -1.51 -4.91 23.54
CA ASN A 7 -0.88 -3.62 23.31
C ASN A 7 -1.31 -3.10 21.92
N LEU A 8 -2.02 -1.97 21.87
CA LEU A 8 -2.58 -1.36 20.65
C LEU A 8 -1.54 -0.75 19.70
N ASP A 9 -0.25 -0.78 20.06
CA ASP A 9 0.81 -0.08 19.32
C ASP A 9 1.77 -1.00 18.54
N ARG A 10 1.50 -2.30 18.43
CA ARG A 10 2.37 -3.20 17.63
C ARG A 10 1.91 -3.25 16.18
N PRO A 11 2.76 -2.91 15.19
CA PRO A 11 2.42 -3.10 13.78
C PRO A 11 2.12 -4.58 13.51
N SER A 12 1.05 -4.83 12.76
CA SER A 12 0.64 -6.20 12.44
C SER A 12 1.69 -6.87 11.53
N LEU A 13 1.77 -8.21 11.54
CA LEU A 13 2.65 -8.94 10.63
C LEU A 13 2.37 -8.58 9.16
N THR A 14 1.10 -8.33 8.82
CA THR A 14 0.69 -7.86 7.50
C THR A 14 1.32 -6.51 7.16
N ASP A 15 1.34 -5.56 8.11
CA ASP A 15 1.93 -4.24 7.88
C ASP A 15 3.44 -4.30 7.72
N VAL A 16 4.13 -5.10 8.56
CA VAL A 16 5.59 -5.31 8.45
C VAL A 16 5.96 -5.94 7.11
N ASN A 17 5.23 -6.97 6.68
CA ASN A 17 5.48 -7.62 5.39
C ASN A 17 5.17 -6.68 4.22
N LEU A 18 4.13 -5.85 4.35
CA LEU A 18 3.75 -4.90 3.31
C LEU A 18 4.76 -3.77 3.20
N GLU A 19 5.34 -3.31 4.31
CA GLU A 19 6.42 -2.32 4.33
C GLU A 19 7.68 -2.84 3.64
N ASN A 20 8.07 -4.09 3.94
CA ASN A 20 9.20 -4.74 3.27
C ASN A 20 8.96 -4.85 1.75
N LEU A 21 7.76 -5.25 1.35
CA LEU A 21 7.39 -5.32 -0.07
C LEU A 21 7.30 -3.92 -0.69
N PHE A 22 6.80 -2.91 0.03
CA PHE A 22 6.78 -1.53 -0.42
C PHE A 22 8.19 -1.04 -0.74
N VAL A 23 9.19 -1.32 0.12
CA VAL A 23 10.59 -0.95 -0.14
C VAL A 23 11.10 -1.63 -1.42
N ALA A 24 10.80 -2.91 -1.63
CA ALA A 24 11.20 -3.64 -2.84
C ALA A 24 10.51 -3.09 -4.10
N MET A 25 9.19 -2.88 -4.05
CA MET A 25 8.40 -2.33 -5.16
C MET A 25 8.86 -0.90 -5.51
N SER A 26 9.15 -0.08 -4.50
CA SER A 26 9.60 1.31 -4.66
C SER A 26 10.93 1.43 -5.39
N LYS A 27 11.78 0.40 -5.34
CA LYS A 27 13.04 0.38 -6.09
C LYS A 27 12.82 0.15 -7.58
N GLY A 28 11.75 -0.55 -7.97
CA GLY A 28 11.40 -0.77 -9.39
C GLY A 28 12.52 -1.42 -10.23
N GLY A 29 13.45 -2.13 -9.60
CA GLY A 29 14.65 -2.68 -10.27
C GLY A 29 15.85 -1.73 -10.36
N ASP A 30 15.74 -0.48 -9.86
CA ASP A 30 16.86 0.44 -9.72
C ASP A 30 17.63 0.17 -8.42
N SER A 31 18.85 -0.37 -8.55
CA SER A 31 19.73 -0.66 -7.43
C SER A 31 20.22 0.59 -6.67
N LYS A 32 20.04 1.80 -7.23
CA LYS A 32 20.41 3.07 -6.60
C LYS A 32 19.29 3.70 -5.78
N ALA A 33 18.05 3.25 -5.96
CA ALA A 33 16.92 3.75 -5.19
C ALA A 33 16.96 3.20 -3.75
N ASP A 34 16.68 4.07 -2.77
CA ASP A 34 16.66 3.69 -1.34
C ASP A 34 15.34 2.98 -0.93
N GLY A 35 14.33 3.01 -1.80
CA GLY A 35 13.02 2.38 -1.59
C GLY A 35 12.17 3.09 -0.54
N ARG A 36 12.50 4.33 -0.16
CA ARG A 36 11.78 5.07 0.89
C ARG A 36 10.47 5.70 0.42
N THR A 37 10.37 5.97 -0.87
CA THR A 37 9.19 6.59 -1.48
C THR A 37 8.76 5.88 -2.76
N MET A 38 7.45 5.88 -3.01
CA MET A 38 6.82 5.29 -4.18
C MET A 38 6.08 6.37 -4.95
N ASN A 39 6.29 6.45 -6.26
CA ASN A 39 5.53 7.34 -7.13
C ASN A 39 4.19 6.71 -7.56
N GLN A 40 3.29 7.53 -8.13
CA GLN A 40 1.97 7.08 -8.57
C GLN A 40 2.04 5.95 -9.59
N GLN A 41 2.97 6.00 -10.56
CA GLN A 41 3.08 5.00 -11.62
C GLN A 41 3.43 3.61 -11.07
N VAL A 42 4.39 3.52 -10.15
CA VAL A 42 4.78 2.26 -9.50
C VAL A 42 3.62 1.71 -8.68
N ALA A 43 2.93 2.56 -7.93
CA ALA A 43 1.76 2.16 -7.15
C ALA A 43 0.63 1.63 -8.03
N GLU A 44 0.30 2.31 -9.14
CA GLU A 44 -0.71 1.86 -10.10
C GLU A 44 -0.36 0.50 -10.72
N GLN A 45 0.91 0.32 -11.12
CA GLN A 45 1.38 -0.97 -11.63
C GLN A 45 1.25 -2.08 -10.58
N TRP A 46 1.61 -1.81 -9.32
CA TRP A 46 1.50 -2.77 -8.24
C TRP A 46 0.03 -3.12 -7.95
N LEU A 47 -0.85 -2.12 -7.81
CA LEU A 47 -2.28 -2.30 -7.57
C LEU A 47 -2.98 -3.04 -8.73
N THR A 48 -2.52 -2.82 -9.97
CA THR A 48 -2.99 -3.57 -11.14
C THR A 48 -2.56 -5.04 -11.07
N LYS A 49 -1.26 -5.31 -10.80
CA LYS A 49 -0.74 -6.68 -10.65
C LYS A 49 -1.41 -7.43 -9.48
N ALA A 50 -1.75 -6.72 -8.41
CA ALA A 50 -2.46 -7.25 -7.25
C ALA A 50 -3.94 -7.51 -7.50
N GLN A 51 -4.47 -7.15 -8.68
CA GLN A 51 -5.90 -7.19 -8.99
C GLN A 51 -6.73 -6.42 -7.95
N VAL A 52 -6.17 -5.30 -7.47
CA VAL A 52 -6.88 -4.31 -6.66
C VAL A 52 -7.58 -3.30 -7.56
N ILE A 53 -6.91 -2.86 -8.64
CA ILE A 53 -7.58 -2.11 -9.70
C ILE A 53 -8.44 -3.08 -10.50
N ASP A 54 -9.75 -2.95 -10.35
CA ASP A 54 -10.78 -3.79 -10.98
C ASP A 54 -12.04 -2.94 -11.28
N LYS A 55 -13.24 -3.53 -11.22
CA LYS A 55 -14.50 -2.79 -11.41
C LYS A 55 -14.87 -1.89 -10.21
N THR A 56 -14.32 -2.18 -9.03
CA THR A 56 -14.62 -1.52 -7.75
C THR A 56 -13.68 -0.33 -7.53
N ILE A 57 -12.38 -0.56 -7.60
CA ILE A 57 -11.35 0.48 -7.52
C ILE A 57 -10.78 0.69 -8.91
N SER A 58 -10.94 1.89 -9.46
CA SER A 58 -10.42 2.24 -10.79
C SER A 58 -9.07 2.96 -10.70
N GLN A 59 -8.35 3.02 -11.82
CA GLN A 59 -7.11 3.82 -11.94
C GLN A 59 -7.36 5.30 -11.63
N ALA A 60 -8.54 5.83 -11.96
CA ALA A 60 -8.92 7.21 -11.63
C ALA A 60 -9.04 7.44 -10.12
N ASP A 61 -9.53 6.45 -9.37
CA ASP A 61 -9.63 6.53 -7.91
C ASP A 61 -8.23 6.58 -7.28
N VAL A 62 -7.30 5.75 -7.78
CA VAL A 62 -5.89 5.76 -7.35
C VAL A 62 -5.23 7.11 -7.66
N SER A 63 -5.40 7.62 -8.88
CA SER A 63 -4.88 8.94 -9.26
C SER A 63 -5.43 10.05 -8.37
N ASN A 64 -6.73 10.03 -8.06
CA ASN A 64 -7.33 11.00 -7.16
C ASN A 64 -6.80 10.88 -5.72
N ALA A 65 -6.56 9.67 -5.22
CA ALA A 65 -5.96 9.47 -3.90
C ALA A 65 -4.53 10.01 -3.83
N PHE A 66 -3.71 9.78 -4.87
CA PHE A 66 -2.37 10.37 -4.95
C PHE A 66 -2.40 11.90 -5.03
N LYS A 67 -3.30 12.48 -5.84
CA LYS A 67 -3.47 13.95 -5.95
C LYS A 67 -3.80 14.59 -4.61
N LYS A 68 -4.61 13.95 -3.76
CA LYS A 68 -4.94 14.44 -2.41
C LYS A 68 -3.71 14.57 -1.50
N THR A 69 -2.65 13.80 -1.75
CA THR A 69 -1.41 13.90 -0.96
C THR A 69 -0.61 15.16 -1.27
N GLY A 70 -0.77 15.73 -2.47
CA GLY A 70 0.03 16.86 -2.95
C GLY A 70 1.51 16.55 -3.19
N LYS A 71 1.91 15.27 -3.18
CA LYS A 71 3.30 14.82 -3.31
C LYS A 71 3.56 14.12 -4.64
N SER A 72 4.78 14.24 -5.15
CA SER A 72 5.25 13.50 -6.33
C SER A 72 5.53 12.02 -6.04
N ALA A 73 5.90 11.70 -4.80
CA ALA A 73 6.06 10.35 -4.28
C ALA A 73 5.67 10.30 -2.80
N VAL A 74 5.20 9.15 -2.35
CA VAL A 74 4.66 8.93 -1.00
C VAL A 74 5.53 7.94 -0.23
N ASN A 75 5.67 8.12 1.07
CA ASN A 75 6.30 7.12 1.93
C ASN A 75 5.30 6.00 2.28
N PHE A 76 5.76 4.98 3.01
CA PHE A 76 4.90 3.85 3.39
C PHE A 76 3.65 4.30 4.18
N THR A 77 3.79 5.20 5.14
CA THR A 77 2.67 5.72 5.94
C THR A 77 1.61 6.40 5.07
N ASP A 78 2.03 7.24 4.13
CA ASP A 78 1.14 7.91 3.18
C ASP A 78 0.51 6.91 2.21
N PHE A 79 1.25 5.88 1.79
CA PHE A 79 0.74 4.82 0.95
C PHE A 79 -0.36 4.01 1.66
N VAL A 80 -0.17 3.64 2.92
CA VAL A 80 -1.21 2.95 3.71
C VAL A 80 -2.46 3.83 3.87
N LYS A 81 -2.30 5.15 4.03
CA LYS A 81 -3.44 6.09 4.03
C LYS A 81 -4.18 6.09 2.69
N ILE A 82 -3.45 6.09 1.57
CA ILE A 82 -4.06 5.96 0.23
C ILE A 82 -4.88 4.67 0.14
N LEU A 83 -4.35 3.53 0.60
CA LEU A 83 -5.10 2.26 0.60
C LEU A 83 -6.36 2.35 1.47
N SER A 84 -6.27 2.97 2.64
CA SER A 84 -7.41 3.21 3.53
C SER A 84 -8.47 4.10 2.88
N ASP A 85 -8.07 5.16 2.18
CA ASP A 85 -8.96 6.05 1.46
C ASP A 85 -9.67 5.35 0.29
N LEU A 86 -8.94 4.50 -0.45
CA LEU A 86 -9.51 3.68 -1.52
C LEU A 86 -10.51 2.66 -0.97
N ALA A 87 -10.15 1.98 0.13
CA ALA A 87 -11.01 1.04 0.83
C ALA A 87 -12.31 1.71 1.28
N GLY A 88 -12.20 2.85 1.99
CA GLY A 88 -13.35 3.61 2.48
C GLY A 88 -14.24 4.15 1.37
N SER A 89 -13.64 4.71 0.31
CA SER A 89 -14.40 5.31 -0.81
C SER A 89 -15.22 4.28 -1.59
N LYS A 90 -14.74 3.03 -1.66
CA LYS A 90 -15.38 1.97 -2.44
C LYS A 90 -16.04 0.88 -1.59
N LYS A 91 -16.11 1.06 -0.27
CA LYS A 91 -16.58 0.05 0.69
C LYS A 91 -15.85 -1.30 0.52
N ALA A 92 -14.58 -1.24 0.12
CA ALA A 92 -13.73 -2.41 0.04
C ALA A 92 -13.05 -2.65 1.39
N ASP A 93 -12.63 -3.89 1.63
CA ASP A 93 -11.89 -4.25 2.84
C ASP A 93 -10.42 -3.87 2.71
N LEU A 94 -9.94 -3.02 3.62
CA LEU A 94 -8.54 -2.60 3.66
C LEU A 94 -7.61 -3.80 3.90
N HIS A 95 -8.01 -4.76 4.75
CA HIS A 95 -7.19 -5.93 5.02
C HIS A 95 -7.03 -6.78 3.75
N GLY A 96 -8.13 -7.10 3.06
CA GLY A 96 -8.11 -7.80 1.79
C GLY A 96 -7.32 -7.09 0.69
N ILE A 97 -7.31 -5.75 0.65
CA ILE A 97 -6.44 -4.99 -0.27
C ILE A 97 -4.95 -5.23 0.07
N LYS A 98 -4.57 -5.15 1.35
CA LYS A 98 -3.19 -5.42 1.79
C LYS A 98 -2.77 -6.85 1.49
N GLU A 99 -3.63 -7.83 1.72
CA GLU A 99 -3.36 -9.24 1.39
C GLU A 99 -3.18 -9.45 -0.12
N LYS A 100 -3.97 -8.79 -0.96
CA LYS A 100 -3.79 -8.83 -2.43
C LYS A 100 -2.43 -8.27 -2.84
N LEU A 101 -2.01 -7.15 -2.25
CA LEU A 101 -0.70 -6.55 -2.53
C LEU A 101 0.46 -7.47 -2.16
N LEU A 102 0.36 -8.18 -1.02
CA LEU A 102 1.36 -9.14 -0.56
C LEU A 102 1.52 -10.37 -1.48
N LYS A 103 0.53 -10.66 -2.33
CA LYS A 103 0.60 -11.77 -3.30
C LYS A 103 1.39 -11.41 -4.57
N VAL A 104 1.73 -10.14 -4.76
CA VAL A 104 2.54 -9.71 -5.91
C VAL A 104 4.01 -10.00 -5.59
N PRO A 105 4.71 -10.77 -6.45
CA PRO A 105 6.13 -11.01 -6.24
C PRO A 105 6.93 -9.71 -6.37
N ALA A 106 7.94 -9.56 -5.50
CA ALA A 106 8.89 -8.47 -5.59
C ALA A 106 9.66 -8.54 -6.93
N PRO A 107 10.02 -7.39 -7.53
CA PRO A 107 10.77 -7.30 -8.78
C PRO A 107 12.22 -7.79 -8.65
#